data_AF-A0A257UN93-F1
#
_entry.id   AF-A0A257UN93-F1
#
_cell.length_a   1.000
_cell.length_b   1.000
_cell.length_c   1.000
_cell.angle_alpha   90.00
_cell.angle_beta   90.00
_cell.angle_gamma   90.00
#
_symmetry.space_group_name_H-M   'P 1'
#
loop_
_entity.id
_entity.type
_entity.pdbx_description
1 polymer ?
#
loop_
_entity_poly.entity_id
_entity_poly.type
_entity_poly.pdbx_seq_one_letter_code
_entity_poly.pdbx_strand_id
1 'polypeptide(L)'
;MSVLGLLGLFVAALVAGIVNSVAGGGSLISFPSLVAFGQPAILANATNTAALWPGTLSSAVAYRRDTALDSDLLLTLLLPSMAGGLLGAFVLVITPPALFDEVVPWLVLFATALFAMRDRISRWTGVAAHTEEHVTTGGKVWGFLFQLFVATYGGYFGAGIGILMLGSLSVMGLRDIHRMNALKAILGTLVNVIAFIFFAIKGMVVWHLAALMAVGAILGGWVGARTAKRVDQRYIRGFVILVGVAVAAWFFLK
;
A
#
# COMPACT_ATOMS: atom_id res chain seq x y z
N MET A 1 -27.21 -1.01 0.68
CA MET A 1 -26.48 0.16 0.14
C MET A 1 -27.25 0.69 -1.07
N SER A 2 -27.37 2.01 -1.24
CA SER A 2 -28.05 2.59 -2.40
C SER A 2 -27.18 2.53 -3.67
N VAL A 3 -27.79 2.66 -4.84
CA VAL A 3 -27.08 2.74 -6.13
C VAL A 3 -26.05 3.88 -6.14
N LEU A 4 -26.40 5.02 -5.54
CA LEU A 4 -25.49 6.15 -5.36
C LEU A 4 -24.25 5.79 -4.53
N GLY A 5 -24.40 4.97 -3.49
CA GLY A 5 -23.27 4.50 -2.69
C GLY A 5 -22.34 3.57 -3.47
N LEU A 6 -22.88 2.69 -4.32
CA LEU A 6 -22.09 1.83 -5.19
C LEU A 6 -21.32 2.67 -6.23
N LEU A 7 -21.98 3.64 -6.86
CA LEU A 7 -21.31 4.58 -7.78
C LEU A 7 -20.22 5.38 -7.07
N GLY A 8 -20.47 5.85 -5.85
CA GLY A 8 -19.48 6.54 -5.02
C GLY A 8 -18.25 5.68 -4.74
N LEU A 9 -18.44 4.42 -4.34
CA LEU A 9 -17.33 3.48 -4.12
C LEU A 9 -16.57 3.14 -5.40
N PHE A 10 -17.27 2.99 -6.52
CA PHE A 10 -16.63 2.76 -7.82
C PHE A 10 -15.73 3.94 -8.20
N VAL A 11 -16.23 5.17 -8.07
CA VAL A 11 -15.47 6.40 -8.34
C VAL A 11 -14.29 6.53 -7.37
N ALA A 12 -14.50 6.27 -6.07
CA ALA A 12 -13.42 6.29 -5.08
C ALA A 12 -12.34 5.26 -5.40
N ALA A 13 -12.73 4.05 -5.82
CA ALA A 13 -11.79 3.01 -6.23
C ALA A 13 -11.06 3.36 -7.53
N LEU A 14 -11.74 4.02 -8.48
CA LEU A 14 -11.12 4.54 -9.69
C LEU A 14 -10.07 5.61 -9.37
N VAL A 15 -10.39 6.58 -8.52
CA VAL A 15 -9.45 7.61 -8.08
C VAL A 15 -8.30 6.98 -7.27
N ALA A 16 -8.60 6.02 -6.39
CA ALA A 16 -7.60 5.23 -5.68
C ALA A 16 -6.67 4.49 -6.65
N GLY A 17 -7.19 3.88 -7.71
CA GLY A 17 -6.41 3.22 -8.76
C GLY A 17 -5.46 4.17 -9.48
N ILE A 18 -5.95 5.36 -9.87
CA ILE A 18 -5.12 6.42 -10.48
C ILE A 18 -3.98 6.78 -9.53
N VAL A 19 -4.30 7.11 -8.28
CA VAL A 19 -3.33 7.51 -7.25
C VAL A 19 -2.33 6.39 -6.97
N ASN A 20 -2.79 5.13 -6.93
CA ASN A 20 -1.94 3.99 -6.66
C ASN A 20 -0.92 3.77 -7.77
N SER A 21 -1.33 3.95 -9.03
CA SER A 21 -0.44 3.87 -10.20
C SER A 21 0.66 4.94 -10.19
N VAL A 22 0.33 6.17 -9.76
CA VAL A 22 1.31 7.27 -9.78
C VAL A 22 2.19 7.31 -8.53
N ALA A 23 1.61 7.07 -7.36
CA ALA A 23 2.26 7.40 -6.10
C ALA A 23 2.07 6.36 -4.97
N GLY A 24 1.22 5.35 -5.16
CA GLY A 24 1.06 4.25 -4.19
C GLY A 24 0.21 4.57 -2.95
N GLY A 25 -0.67 5.57 -3.05
CA GLY A 25 -1.50 6.07 -1.93
C GLY A 25 -2.99 5.71 -2.01
N GLY A 26 -3.40 4.81 -2.91
CA GLY A 26 -4.82 4.59 -3.24
C GLY A 26 -5.69 4.22 -2.03
N SER A 27 -5.16 3.39 -1.12
CA SER A 27 -5.88 2.98 0.10
C SER A 27 -6.31 4.13 0.99
N LEU A 28 -5.62 5.29 0.98
CA LEU A 28 -6.02 6.48 1.74
C LEU A 28 -7.33 7.10 1.25
N ILE A 29 -7.82 6.67 0.08
CA ILE A 29 -9.07 7.15 -0.52
C ILE A 29 -10.15 6.06 -0.45
N SER A 30 -9.81 4.83 -0.88
CA SER A 30 -10.78 3.75 -1.00
C SER A 30 -11.22 3.15 0.34
N PHE A 31 -10.31 3.01 1.32
CA PHE A 31 -10.67 2.51 2.65
C PHE A 31 -11.65 3.45 3.39
N PRO A 32 -11.38 4.76 3.51
CA PRO A 32 -12.32 5.67 4.19
C PRO A 32 -13.65 5.78 3.47
N SER A 33 -13.66 5.65 2.14
CA SER A 33 -14.90 5.63 1.36
C SER A 33 -15.80 4.46 1.76
N LEU A 34 -15.24 3.24 1.93
CA LEU A 34 -15.99 2.09 2.43
C LEU A 34 -16.61 2.36 3.80
N VAL A 35 -15.85 2.98 4.72
CA VAL A 35 -16.35 3.34 6.05
C VAL A 35 -17.44 4.41 5.97
N ALA A 36 -17.27 5.42 5.13
CA ALA A 36 -18.25 6.48 4.90
C ALA A 36 -19.58 5.95 4.34
N PHE A 37 -19.53 4.89 3.53
CA PHE A 37 -20.72 4.19 3.02
C PHE A 37 -21.25 3.09 3.95
N GLY A 38 -20.83 3.10 5.22
CA GLY A 38 -21.44 2.32 6.30
C GLY A 38 -20.83 0.95 6.53
N GLN A 39 -19.67 0.64 5.94
CA GLN A 39 -18.96 -0.59 6.28
C GLN A 39 -18.21 -0.44 7.62
N PRO A 40 -18.25 -1.45 8.51
CA PRO A 40 -17.35 -1.50 9.66
C PRO A 40 -15.90 -1.38 9.21
N ALA A 41 -15.07 -0.60 9.92
CA ALA A 41 -13.71 -0.31 9.44
C ALA A 41 -12.88 -1.58 9.23
N ILE A 42 -13.04 -2.58 10.08
CA ILE A 42 -12.31 -3.85 9.95
C ILE A 42 -12.66 -4.60 8.65
N LEU A 43 -13.94 -4.61 8.25
CA LEU A 43 -14.41 -5.20 6.98
C LEU A 43 -14.04 -4.32 5.79
N ALA A 44 -14.08 -3.00 5.97
CA ALA A 44 -13.65 -2.04 4.96
C ALA A 44 -12.18 -2.24 4.60
N ASN A 45 -11.31 -2.48 5.59
CA ASN A 45 -9.90 -2.74 5.38
C ASN A 45 -9.67 -4.05 4.62
N ALA A 46 -10.30 -5.15 5.05
CA ALA A 46 -10.22 -6.44 4.37
C ALA A 46 -10.72 -6.37 2.91
N THR A 47 -11.86 -5.71 2.69
CA THR A 47 -12.46 -5.49 1.38
C THR A 47 -11.60 -4.60 0.48
N ASN A 48 -10.99 -3.56 1.05
CA ASN A 48 -10.06 -2.69 0.33
C ASN A 48 -8.81 -3.45 -0.14
N THR A 49 -8.23 -4.30 0.71
CA THR A 49 -7.10 -5.16 0.34
C THR A 49 -7.49 -6.11 -0.79
N ALA A 50 -8.68 -6.71 -0.71
CA ALA A 50 -9.24 -7.56 -1.76
C ALA A 50 -9.46 -6.82 -3.09
N ALA A 51 -9.86 -5.54 -3.05
CA ALA A 51 -10.12 -4.73 -4.23
C ALA A 51 -8.84 -4.25 -4.93
N LEU A 52 -7.78 -3.93 -4.16
CA LEU A 52 -6.60 -3.25 -4.69
C LEU A 52 -5.42 -4.17 -5.03
N TRP A 53 -5.36 -5.40 -4.49
CA TRP A 53 -4.26 -6.33 -4.78
C TRP A 53 -4.07 -6.65 -6.29
N PRO A 54 -5.12 -6.73 -7.14
CA PRO A 54 -4.92 -6.96 -8.58
C PRO A 54 -4.17 -5.79 -9.23
N GLY A 55 -4.44 -4.57 -8.76
CA GLY A 55 -3.74 -3.36 -9.20
C GLY A 55 -2.26 -3.38 -8.82
N THR A 56 -1.91 -3.85 -7.62
CA THR A 56 -0.49 -3.99 -7.23
C THR A 56 0.22 -5.08 -8.03
N LEU A 57 -0.45 -6.19 -8.33
CA LEU A 57 0.10 -7.26 -9.17
C LEU A 57 0.44 -6.77 -10.58
N SER A 58 -0.43 -5.95 -11.18
CA SER A 58 -0.15 -5.35 -12.50
C SER A 58 1.13 -4.50 -12.50
N SER A 59 1.38 -3.78 -11.39
CA SER A 59 2.61 -2.99 -11.22
C SER A 59 3.84 -3.89 -11.07
N ALA A 60 3.73 -4.99 -10.32
CA ALA A 60 4.82 -5.96 -10.17
C ALA A 60 5.23 -6.60 -11.51
N VAL A 61 4.26 -6.95 -12.36
CA VAL A 61 4.52 -7.52 -13.69
C VAL A 61 5.19 -6.49 -14.62
N ALA A 62 4.75 -5.23 -14.58
CA ALA A 62 5.34 -4.17 -15.39
C ALA A 62 6.81 -3.94 -15.03
N TYR A 63 7.13 -3.76 -13.74
CA TYR A 63 8.51 -3.49 -13.31
C TYR A 63 9.46 -4.68 -13.49
N ARG A 64 8.97 -5.93 -13.41
CA ARG A 64 9.80 -7.14 -13.58
C ARG A 64 10.39 -7.26 -14.99
N ARG A 65 9.70 -6.75 -16.03
CA ARG A 65 10.19 -6.85 -17.42
C ARG A 65 11.34 -5.89 -17.71
N ASP A 66 11.42 -4.79 -16.96
CA ASP A 66 12.31 -3.68 -17.28
C ASP A 66 13.55 -3.62 -16.39
N THR A 67 13.70 -4.53 -15.40
CA THR A 67 14.78 -4.45 -14.41
C THR A 67 15.40 -5.82 -14.09
N ALA A 68 16.73 -5.92 -14.19
CA ALA A 68 17.48 -7.07 -13.68
C ALA A 68 17.42 -7.08 -12.14
N LEU A 69 16.72 -8.05 -11.57
CA LEU A 69 16.59 -8.22 -10.12
C LEU A 69 17.68 -9.15 -9.59
N ASP A 70 18.24 -8.79 -8.44
CA ASP A 70 19.10 -9.69 -7.69
C ASP A 70 18.23 -10.75 -7.00
N SER A 71 18.33 -11.98 -7.50
CA SER A 71 17.55 -13.12 -7.02
C SER A 71 17.86 -13.46 -5.55
N ASP A 72 19.10 -13.28 -5.08
CA ASP A 72 19.48 -13.60 -3.69
C ASP A 72 18.82 -12.63 -2.71
N LEU A 73 18.89 -11.33 -3.03
CA LEU A 73 18.23 -10.30 -2.25
C LEU A 73 16.71 -10.47 -2.25
N LEU A 74 16.12 -10.76 -3.41
CA LEU A 74 14.68 -11.02 -3.51
C LEU A 74 14.29 -12.21 -2.63
N LEU A 75 14.98 -13.35 -2.74
CA LEU A 75 14.73 -14.54 -1.93
C LEU A 75 14.85 -14.26 -0.43
N THR A 76 15.84 -13.47 -0.03
CA THR A 76 16.04 -13.05 1.37
C THR A 76 14.86 -12.25 1.91
N LEU A 77 14.24 -11.41 1.07
CA LEU A 77 13.12 -10.54 1.47
C LEU A 77 11.74 -11.16 1.28
N LEU A 78 11.63 -12.27 0.55
CA LEU A 78 10.36 -13.00 0.40
C LEU A 78 9.88 -13.53 1.75
N LEU A 79 10.73 -14.26 2.48
CA LEU A 79 10.36 -14.90 3.74
C LEU A 79 9.83 -13.92 4.80
N PRO A 80 10.49 -12.79 5.12
CA PRO A 80 9.97 -11.82 6.08
C PRO A 80 8.71 -11.10 5.55
N SER A 81 8.57 -10.95 4.22
CA SER A 81 7.36 -10.38 3.63
C SER A 81 6.17 -11.31 3.77
N MET A 82 6.36 -12.62 3.56
CA MET A 82 5.31 -13.61 3.74
C MET A 82 4.91 -13.75 5.20
N ALA A 83 5.90 -13.92 6.08
CA ALA A 83 5.68 -14.05 7.52
C ALA A 83 5.03 -12.80 8.10
N GLY A 84 5.53 -11.62 7.74
CA GLY A 84 4.98 -10.34 8.19
C GLY A 84 3.58 -10.10 7.65
N GLY A 85 3.34 -10.31 6.35
CA GLY A 85 1.99 -10.15 5.78
C GLY A 85 0.96 -11.04 6.45
N LEU A 86 1.32 -12.30 6.74
CA LEU A 86 0.46 -13.22 7.47
C LEU A 86 0.26 -12.80 8.93
N LEU A 87 1.33 -12.39 9.62
CA LEU A 87 1.26 -11.88 11.00
C LEU A 87 0.35 -10.64 11.09
N GLY A 88 0.52 -9.68 10.19
CA GLY A 88 -0.30 -8.48 10.13
C GLY A 88 -1.78 -8.79 9.92
N ALA A 89 -2.08 -9.68 8.97
CA ALA A 89 -3.45 -10.11 8.70
C ALA A 89 -4.04 -10.90 9.88
N PHE A 90 -3.24 -11.75 10.53
CA PHE A 90 -3.63 -12.45 11.75
C PHE A 90 -3.97 -11.48 12.88
N VAL A 91 -3.09 -10.49 13.14
CA VAL A 91 -3.30 -9.46 14.16
C VAL A 91 -4.58 -8.67 13.86
N LEU A 92 -4.86 -8.33 12.59
CA LEU A 92 -6.11 -7.66 12.23
C LEU A 92 -7.32 -8.52 12.59
N VAL A 93 -7.32 -9.80 12.24
CA VAL A 93 -8.45 -10.72 12.48
C VAL A 93 -8.77 -10.89 13.96
N ILE A 94 -7.76 -10.88 14.83
CA ILE A 94 -7.96 -10.99 16.29
C ILE A 94 -8.19 -9.63 16.96
N THR A 95 -8.03 -8.51 16.24
CA THR A 95 -8.25 -7.17 16.79
C THR A 95 -9.74 -6.95 17.01
N PRO A 96 -10.18 -6.58 18.22
CA PRO A 96 -11.58 -6.21 18.46
C PRO A 96 -12.00 -5.03 17.57
N PRO A 97 -13.20 -5.06 16.96
CA PRO A 97 -13.64 -3.99 16.06
C PRO A 97 -13.55 -2.57 16.67
N ALA A 98 -13.91 -2.42 17.95
CA ALA A 98 -13.81 -1.14 18.65
C ALA A 98 -12.37 -0.63 18.75
N LEU A 99 -11.41 -1.53 19.07
CA LEU A 99 -9.99 -1.17 19.10
C LEU A 99 -9.48 -0.79 17.71
N PHE A 100 -9.93 -1.48 16.67
CA PHE A 100 -9.56 -1.12 15.30
C PHE A 100 -10.07 0.28 14.94
N ASP A 101 -11.33 0.59 15.25
CA ASP A 101 -11.91 1.92 15.00
C ASP A 101 -11.13 3.04 15.70
N GLU A 102 -10.66 2.83 16.94
CA GLU A 102 -9.81 3.79 17.68
C GLU A 102 -8.42 3.98 17.05
N VAL A 103 -7.84 2.90 16.51
CA VAL A 103 -6.48 2.93 15.95
C VAL A 103 -6.46 3.45 14.50
N VAL A 104 -7.55 3.32 13.74
CA VAL A 104 -7.67 3.77 12.35
C VAL A 104 -7.25 5.23 12.11
N PRO A 105 -7.72 6.25 12.86
CA PRO A 105 -7.29 7.63 12.63
C PRO A 105 -5.76 7.79 12.70
N TRP A 106 -5.10 7.07 13.62
CA TRP A 106 -3.65 7.06 13.74
C TRP A 106 -2.97 6.38 12.56
N LEU A 107 -3.52 5.26 12.06
CA LEU A 107 -2.99 4.57 10.89
C LEU A 107 -3.09 5.43 9.63
N VAL A 108 -4.23 6.12 9.45
CA VAL A 108 -4.44 7.04 8.32
C VAL A 108 -3.48 8.22 8.43
N LEU A 109 -3.35 8.83 9.62
CA LEU A 109 -2.43 9.94 9.83
C LEU A 109 -0.98 9.52 9.58
N PHE A 110 -0.58 8.34 10.06
CA PHE A 110 0.73 7.77 9.82
C PHE A 110 1.00 7.53 8.33
N ALA A 111 0.08 6.88 7.62
CA ALA A 111 0.18 6.66 6.18
C ALA A 111 0.23 7.99 5.39
N THR A 112 -0.54 8.99 5.83
CA THR A 112 -0.53 10.34 5.25
C THR A 112 0.81 11.05 5.50
N ALA A 113 1.37 10.94 6.71
CA ALA A 113 2.67 11.51 7.06
C ALA A 113 3.80 10.86 6.25
N LEU A 114 3.79 9.53 6.11
CA LEU A 114 4.73 8.81 5.24
C LEU A 114 4.65 9.32 3.80
N PHE A 115 3.42 9.52 3.30
CA PHE A 115 3.18 10.03 1.97
C PHE A 115 3.67 11.48 1.79
N ALA A 116 3.46 12.33 2.78
CA ALA A 116 3.97 13.69 2.80
C ALA A 116 5.51 13.76 2.86
N MET A 117 6.12 12.83 3.59
CA MET A 117 7.57 12.78 3.80
C MET A 117 8.34 12.02 2.71
N ARG A 118 7.66 11.41 1.73
CA ARG A 118 8.26 10.58 0.65
C ARG A 118 9.54 11.19 0.06
N ASP A 119 9.51 12.44 -0.37
CA ASP A 119 10.66 13.11 -1.01
C ASP A 119 11.81 13.38 -0.04
N ARG A 120 11.49 13.63 1.25
CA ARG A 120 12.52 13.80 2.28
C ARG A 120 13.17 12.46 2.59
N ILE A 121 12.37 11.41 2.73
CA ILE A 121 12.83 10.03 2.93
C ILE A 121 13.76 9.66 1.78
N SER A 122 13.33 9.84 0.52
CA SER A 122 14.14 9.54 -0.66
C SER A 122 15.46 10.34 -0.72
N ARG A 123 15.49 11.57 -0.20
CA ARG A 123 16.71 12.39 -0.13
C ARG A 123 17.64 11.96 0.99
N TRP A 124 17.10 11.73 2.19
CA TRP A 124 17.87 11.29 3.36
C TRP A 124 18.50 9.92 3.15
N THR A 125 17.82 9.04 2.42
CA THR A 125 18.32 7.70 2.14
C THR A 125 19.30 7.63 0.96
N GLY A 126 19.58 8.76 0.29
CA GLY A 126 20.53 8.78 -0.82
C GLY A 126 20.08 7.99 -2.05
N VAL A 127 18.77 7.76 -2.21
CA VAL A 127 18.18 7.05 -3.36
C VAL A 127 18.38 7.81 -4.69
N ALA A 128 18.82 9.07 -4.62
CA ALA A 128 19.22 9.87 -5.79
C ALA A 128 20.75 9.91 -6.01
N ALA A 129 21.55 9.28 -5.15
CA ALA A 129 23.01 9.30 -5.26
C ALA A 129 23.50 8.07 -6.04
N HIS A 130 24.19 8.29 -7.16
CA HIS A 130 24.95 7.28 -7.90
C HIS A 130 26.19 6.82 -7.09
N THR A 131 25.97 6.17 -5.96
CA THR A 131 27.02 5.56 -5.15
C THR A 131 26.96 4.06 -5.32
N GLU A 132 28.12 3.39 -5.32
CA GLU A 132 28.22 1.94 -5.44
C GLU A 132 27.31 1.23 -4.42
N GLU A 133 26.48 0.32 -4.92
CA GLU A 133 25.61 -0.51 -4.09
C GLU A 133 26.46 -1.56 -3.36
N HIS A 134 26.56 -1.43 -2.04
CA HIS A 134 27.17 -2.45 -1.20
C HIS A 134 26.17 -2.88 -0.14
N VAL A 135 25.49 -4.01 -0.40
CA VAL A 135 24.65 -4.67 0.59
C VAL A 135 25.57 -5.39 1.58
N THR A 136 25.79 -4.78 2.75
CA THR A 136 26.59 -5.38 3.82
C THR A 136 25.81 -6.50 4.52
N THR A 137 26.51 -7.46 5.13
CA THR A 137 25.87 -8.53 5.92
C THR A 137 25.01 -7.98 7.06
N GLY A 138 25.47 -6.91 7.73
CA GLY A 138 24.67 -6.18 8.72
C GLY A 138 23.43 -5.52 8.12
N GLY A 139 23.55 -4.95 6.91
CA GLY A 139 22.44 -4.41 6.13
C GLY A 139 21.40 -5.47 5.76
N LYS A 140 21.80 -6.71 5.46
CA LYS A 140 20.87 -7.82 5.20
C LYS A 140 20.03 -8.16 6.44
N VAL A 141 20.63 -8.22 7.63
CA VAL A 141 19.91 -8.55 8.88
C VAL A 141 18.93 -7.44 9.26
N TRP A 142 19.39 -6.18 9.28
CA TRP A 142 18.51 -5.04 9.57
C TRP A 142 17.41 -4.87 8.53
N GLY A 143 17.74 -5.09 7.25
CA GLY A 143 16.78 -5.13 6.15
C GLY A 143 15.71 -6.19 6.32
N PHE A 144 16.09 -7.40 6.73
CA PHE A 144 15.16 -8.49 7.01
C PHE A 144 14.19 -8.13 8.13
N LEU A 145 14.71 -7.67 9.28
CA LEU A 145 13.89 -7.32 10.45
C LEU A 145 12.96 -6.15 10.14
N PHE A 146 13.46 -5.14 9.45
CA PHE A 146 12.66 -3.99 9.09
C PHE A 146 11.63 -4.35 8.01
N GLN A 147 11.98 -5.18 7.03
CA GLN A 147 11.01 -5.73 6.08
C GLN A 147 9.90 -6.53 6.76
N LEU A 148 10.22 -7.33 7.79
CA LEU A 148 9.24 -8.06 8.58
C LEU A 148 8.25 -7.10 9.27
N PHE A 149 8.76 -6.01 9.87
CA PHE A 149 7.93 -4.96 10.47
C PHE A 149 7.04 -4.29 9.43
N VAL A 150 7.62 -3.87 8.30
CA VAL A 150 6.89 -3.23 7.20
C VAL A 150 5.82 -4.15 6.62
N ALA A 151 6.11 -5.44 6.47
CA ALA A 151 5.17 -6.44 6.00
C ALA A 151 4.06 -6.73 7.02
N THR A 152 4.36 -6.71 8.32
CA THR A 152 3.35 -6.80 9.39
C THR A 152 2.39 -5.63 9.35
N TYR A 153 2.90 -4.40 9.28
CA TYR A 153 2.06 -3.23 9.07
C TYR A 153 1.25 -3.32 7.77
N GLY A 154 1.89 -3.81 6.71
CA GLY A 154 1.30 -4.04 5.40
C GLY A 154 0.13 -5.01 5.41
N GLY A 155 0.27 -6.15 6.09
CA GLY A 155 -0.80 -7.13 6.25
C GLY A 155 -1.92 -6.64 7.15
N TYR A 156 -1.61 -5.77 8.12
CA TYR A 156 -2.59 -5.20 9.03
C TYR A 156 -3.46 -4.11 8.38
N PHE A 157 -2.85 -3.11 7.73
CA PHE A 157 -3.56 -1.95 7.15
C PHE A 157 -3.20 -1.63 5.69
N GLY A 158 -1.97 -1.91 5.27
CA GLY A 158 -1.55 -1.82 3.87
C GLY A 158 -1.37 -0.41 3.28
N ALA A 159 -2.06 0.63 3.79
CA ALA A 159 -1.90 1.99 3.27
C ALA A 159 -0.48 2.52 3.52
N GLY A 160 0.17 3.12 2.51
CA GLY A 160 1.51 3.68 2.68
C GLY A 160 2.66 2.66 2.82
N ILE A 161 2.38 1.35 2.82
CA ILE A 161 3.39 0.27 2.91
C ILE A 161 4.50 0.44 1.86
N GLY A 162 4.14 0.91 0.67
CA GLY A 162 5.08 1.10 -0.42
C GLY A 162 6.18 2.12 -0.13
N ILE A 163 5.94 3.09 0.75
CA ILE A 163 6.94 4.10 1.15
C ILE A 163 7.84 3.52 2.24
N LEU A 164 7.26 2.78 3.18
CA LEU A 164 8.03 2.05 4.18
C LEU A 164 8.98 1.02 3.55
N MET A 165 8.52 0.30 2.52
CA MET A 165 9.37 -0.64 1.78
C MET A 165 10.54 0.06 1.10
N LEU A 166 10.33 1.24 0.49
CA LEU A 166 11.45 2.02 -0.07
C LEU A 166 12.43 2.43 1.01
N GLY A 167 11.94 2.89 2.17
CA GLY A 167 12.79 3.18 3.33
C GLY A 167 13.58 1.94 3.78
N SER A 168 12.97 0.76 3.75
CA SER A 168 13.63 -0.50 4.14
C SER A 168 14.75 -0.89 3.18
N LEU A 169 14.45 -0.89 1.89
CA LEU A 169 15.43 -1.18 0.85
C LEU A 169 16.60 -0.17 0.87
N SER A 170 16.30 1.08 1.19
CA SER A 170 17.32 2.11 1.39
C SER A 170 18.26 1.82 2.56
N VAL A 171 17.72 1.40 3.71
CA VAL A 171 18.53 1.03 4.89
C VAL A 171 19.45 -0.15 4.60
N MET A 172 19.05 -1.05 3.69
CA MET A 172 19.90 -2.15 3.19
C MET A 172 21.04 -1.71 2.28
N GLY A 173 21.05 -0.45 1.85
CA GLY A 173 22.06 0.12 0.96
C GLY A 173 21.67 0.19 -0.51
N LEU A 174 20.43 -0.15 -0.88
CA LEU A 174 19.97 0.02 -2.27
C LEU A 174 19.72 1.49 -2.57
N ARG A 175 20.21 1.93 -3.73
CA ARG A 175 20.06 3.31 -4.20
C ARG A 175 19.43 3.40 -5.58
N ASP A 176 19.39 2.32 -6.35
CA ASP A 176 18.69 2.30 -7.65
C ASP A 176 17.16 2.32 -7.48
N ILE A 177 16.56 3.46 -7.86
CA ILE A 177 15.10 3.69 -7.81
C ILE A 177 14.32 2.65 -8.60
N HIS A 178 14.81 2.21 -9.76
CA HIS A 178 14.10 1.25 -10.60
C HIS A 178 14.09 -0.13 -9.94
N ARG A 179 15.24 -0.57 -9.42
CA ARG A 179 15.36 -1.83 -8.66
C ARG A 179 14.53 -1.82 -7.39
N MET A 180 14.57 -0.71 -6.64
CA MET A 180 13.78 -0.57 -5.42
C MET A 180 12.28 -0.58 -5.70
N ASN A 181 11.82 0.09 -6.76
CA ASN A 181 10.41 0.05 -7.14
C ASN A 181 9.96 -1.33 -7.61
N ALA A 182 10.83 -2.06 -8.32
CA ALA A 182 10.55 -3.43 -8.73
C ALA A 182 10.43 -4.37 -7.52
N LEU A 183 11.38 -4.32 -6.58
CA LEU A 183 11.33 -5.10 -5.33
C LEU A 183 10.08 -4.74 -4.50
N LYS A 184 9.85 -3.45 -4.27
CA LYS A 184 8.65 -2.94 -3.60
C LYS A 184 7.37 -3.48 -4.24
N ALA A 185 7.25 -3.44 -5.56
CA ALA A 185 6.04 -3.88 -6.25
C ALA A 185 5.79 -5.38 -6.05
N ILE A 186 6.83 -6.20 -6.16
CA ILE A 186 6.75 -7.66 -5.96
C ILE A 186 6.42 -7.98 -4.50
N LEU A 187 7.21 -7.47 -3.56
CA LEU A 187 7.05 -7.74 -2.12
C LEU A 187 5.72 -7.19 -1.58
N GLY A 188 5.33 -5.98 -2.00
CA GLY A 188 4.04 -5.38 -1.65
C GLY A 188 2.85 -6.16 -2.19
N THR A 189 2.95 -6.67 -3.42
CA THR A 189 1.91 -7.56 -3.97
C THR A 189 1.82 -8.84 -3.17
N LEU A 190 2.95 -9.46 -2.82
CA LEU A 190 2.98 -10.67 -2.01
C LEU A 190 2.31 -10.48 -0.64
N VAL A 191 2.65 -9.39 0.06
CA VAL A 191 2.02 -9.02 1.33
C VAL A 191 0.51 -8.86 1.18
N ASN A 192 0.05 -8.12 0.17
CA ASN A 192 -1.38 -7.92 -0.08
C ASN A 192 -2.11 -9.21 -0.45
N VAL A 193 -1.51 -10.07 -1.27
CA VAL A 193 -2.10 -11.37 -1.66
C VAL A 193 -2.23 -12.27 -0.45
N ILE A 194 -1.22 -12.36 0.41
CA ILE A 194 -1.27 -13.17 1.63
C ILE A 194 -2.34 -12.65 2.58
N ALA A 195 -2.38 -11.34 2.82
CA ALA A 195 -3.40 -10.72 3.65
C ALA A 195 -4.81 -10.95 3.08
N PHE A 196 -4.98 -10.73 1.78
CA PHE A 196 -6.23 -11.01 1.06
C PHE A 196 -6.69 -12.46 1.23
N ILE A 197 -5.82 -13.44 0.97
CA ILE A 197 -6.15 -14.87 1.11
C ILE A 197 -6.58 -15.15 2.55
N PHE A 198 -5.87 -14.62 3.53
CA PHE A 198 -6.21 -14.80 4.94
C PHE A 198 -7.57 -14.19 5.29
N PHE A 199 -7.84 -12.96 4.86
CA PHE A 199 -9.14 -12.30 5.06
C PHE A 199 -10.29 -13.00 4.34
N ALA A 200 -10.04 -13.54 3.15
CA ALA A 200 -11.01 -14.32 2.38
C ALA A 200 -11.38 -15.61 3.12
N ILE A 201 -10.39 -16.34 3.64
CA ILE A 201 -10.60 -17.55 4.46
C ILE A 201 -11.40 -17.22 5.73
N LYS A 202 -11.13 -16.06 6.35
CA LYS A 202 -11.85 -15.60 7.54
C LYS A 202 -13.22 -14.97 7.27
N GLY A 203 -13.65 -14.92 6.01
CA GLY A 203 -14.98 -14.40 5.64
C GLY A 203 -15.16 -12.89 5.85
N MET A 204 -14.07 -12.12 5.93
CA MET A 204 -14.11 -10.68 6.18
C MET A 204 -14.27 -9.83 4.90
N VAL A 205 -14.11 -10.46 3.73
CA VAL A 205 -14.17 -9.76 2.44
C VAL A 205 -15.63 -9.63 1.98
N VAL A 206 -16.06 -8.39 1.77
CA VAL A 206 -17.38 -8.11 1.19
C VAL A 206 -17.27 -8.21 -0.34
N TRP A 207 -17.45 -9.41 -0.88
CA TRP A 207 -17.14 -9.75 -2.28
C TRP A 207 -17.78 -8.84 -3.33
N HIS A 208 -19.05 -8.45 -3.15
CA HIS A 208 -19.73 -7.59 -4.11
C HIS A 208 -19.12 -6.18 -4.18
N LEU A 209 -18.67 -5.64 -3.04
CA LEU A 209 -17.95 -4.36 -2.99
C LEU A 209 -16.52 -4.52 -3.51
N ALA A 210 -15.82 -5.58 -3.11
CA ALA A 210 -14.47 -5.87 -3.58
C ALA A 210 -14.40 -5.99 -5.11
N ALA A 211 -15.34 -6.71 -5.73
CA ALA A 211 -15.41 -6.86 -7.18
C ALA A 211 -15.67 -5.51 -7.88
N LEU A 212 -16.65 -4.74 -7.41
CA LEU A 212 -16.96 -3.42 -7.96
C LEU A 212 -15.75 -2.48 -7.89
N MET A 213 -15.12 -2.42 -6.72
CA MET A 213 -13.96 -1.57 -6.48
C MET A 213 -12.74 -2.08 -7.25
N ALA A 214 -12.57 -3.38 -7.44
CA ALA A 214 -11.48 -3.92 -8.26
C ALA A 214 -11.60 -3.46 -9.72
N VAL A 215 -12.81 -3.48 -10.30
CA VAL A 215 -13.03 -2.94 -11.66
C VAL A 215 -12.66 -1.45 -11.71
N GLY A 216 -13.14 -0.65 -10.75
CA GLY A 216 -12.80 0.77 -10.64
C GLY A 216 -11.29 0.98 -10.53
N ALA A 217 -10.62 0.27 -9.63
CA ALA A 217 -9.19 0.38 -9.38
C ALA A 217 -8.33 -0.05 -10.56
N ILE A 218 -8.73 -1.09 -11.31
CA ILE A 218 -8.03 -1.54 -12.53
C ILE A 218 -8.16 -0.47 -13.62
N LEU A 219 -9.37 0.04 -13.86
CA LEU A 219 -9.61 1.10 -14.84
C LEU A 219 -8.86 2.38 -14.46
N GLY A 220 -8.93 2.76 -13.18
CA GLY A 220 -8.20 3.89 -12.63
C GLY A 220 -6.69 3.74 -12.76
N GLY A 221 -6.15 2.55 -12.46
CA GLY A 221 -4.73 2.25 -12.61
C GLY A 221 -4.26 2.35 -14.06
N TRP A 222 -5.06 1.87 -15.01
CA TRP A 222 -4.77 1.95 -16.44
C TRP A 222 -4.81 3.39 -16.97
N VAL A 223 -5.82 4.18 -16.57
CA VAL A 223 -5.89 5.62 -16.88
C VAL A 223 -4.72 6.36 -16.24
N GLY A 224 -4.44 6.08 -14.96
CA GLY A 224 -3.34 6.64 -14.20
C GLY A 224 -2.00 6.38 -14.87
N ALA A 225 -1.69 5.15 -15.27
CA ALA A 225 -0.44 4.81 -15.93
C ALA A 225 -0.20 5.59 -17.24
N ARG A 226 -1.26 5.87 -18.02
CA ARG A 226 -1.15 6.65 -19.26
C ARG A 226 -1.06 8.15 -19.03
N THR A 227 -1.76 8.65 -18.02
CA THR A 227 -1.85 10.09 -17.71
C THR A 227 -0.74 10.55 -16.78
N ALA A 228 -0.09 9.64 -16.04
CA ALA A 228 1.00 9.92 -15.09
C ALA A 228 2.16 10.70 -15.71
N LYS A 229 2.43 10.49 -17.00
CA LYS A 229 3.49 11.22 -17.73
C LYS A 229 3.14 12.69 -18.01
N ARG A 230 1.87 13.09 -17.85
CA ARG A 230 1.34 14.42 -18.19
C ARG A 230 0.94 15.26 -16.96
N VAL A 231 0.87 14.65 -15.78
CA VAL A 231 0.43 15.31 -14.54
C VAL A 231 1.62 15.47 -13.61
N ASP A 232 1.86 16.70 -13.14
CA ASP A 232 2.91 16.96 -12.15
C ASP A 232 2.58 16.22 -10.85
N GLN A 233 3.53 15.40 -10.40
CA GLN A 233 3.42 14.58 -9.19
C GLN A 233 3.15 15.42 -7.94
N ARG A 234 3.51 16.70 -7.93
CA ARG A 234 3.24 17.64 -6.83
C ARG A 234 1.74 17.79 -6.57
N TYR A 235 0.91 17.85 -7.62
CA TYR A 235 -0.54 18.00 -7.47
C TYR A 235 -1.19 16.72 -6.92
N ILE A 236 -0.83 15.56 -7.49
CA ILE A 236 -1.31 14.27 -7.00
C ILE A 236 -0.90 14.09 -5.54
N ARG A 237 0.32 14.50 -5.19
CA ARG A 237 0.77 14.46 -3.81
C ARG A 237 -0.03 15.36 -2.89
N GLY A 238 -0.19 16.63 -3.26
CA GLY A 238 -0.98 17.58 -2.48
C GLY A 238 -2.41 17.09 -2.26
N PHE A 239 -3.03 16.51 -3.30
CA PHE A 239 -4.35 15.92 -3.23
C PHE A 239 -4.43 14.76 -2.22
N VAL A 240 -3.51 13.79 -2.29
CA VAL A 240 -3.51 12.65 -1.35
C VAL A 240 -3.26 13.10 0.08
N ILE A 241 -2.38 14.07 0.31
CA ILE A 241 -2.13 14.62 1.64
C ILE A 241 -3.40 15.31 2.16
N LEU A 242 -4.03 16.15 1.34
CA LEU A 242 -5.26 16.85 1.69
C LEU A 242 -6.37 15.86 2.07
N VAL A 243 -6.60 14.84 1.24
CA VAL A 243 -7.59 13.79 1.50
C VAL A 243 -7.23 13.01 2.76
N GLY A 244 -5.97 12.61 2.92
CA GLY A 244 -5.51 11.87 4.09
C GLY A 244 -5.69 12.64 5.40
N VAL A 245 -5.37 13.94 5.41
CA VAL A 245 -5.59 14.82 6.58
C VAL A 245 -7.08 15.01 6.84
N ALA A 246 -7.88 15.26 5.80
CA ALA A 246 -9.33 15.42 5.94
C ALA A 246 -10.01 14.15 6.49
N VAL A 247 -9.59 12.98 5.99
CA VAL A 247 -10.07 11.68 6.47
C VAL A 247 -9.63 11.45 7.91
N ALA A 248 -8.36 11.70 8.25
CA ALA A 248 -7.89 11.53 9.62
C ALA A 248 -8.68 12.41 10.59
N ALA A 249 -8.88 13.69 10.24
CA ALA A 249 -9.70 14.61 11.00
C ALA A 249 -11.15 14.10 11.14
N TRP A 250 -11.75 13.60 10.06
CA TRP A 250 -13.09 13.00 10.11
C TRP A 250 -13.17 11.81 11.06
N PHE A 251 -12.17 10.92 11.06
CA PHE A 251 -12.13 9.80 12.01
C PHE A 251 -11.93 10.24 13.46
N PHE A 252 -11.20 11.33 13.73
CA PHE A 252 -11.04 11.87 15.09
C PHE A 252 -12.29 12.60 15.61
N LEU A 253 -13.13 13.10 14.72
CA LEU A 253 -14.34 13.87 15.06
C LEU A 253 -15.61 13.01 15.15
N LYS A 254 -15.54 11.75 14.74
CA LYS A 254 -16.64 10.78 14.73
C LYS A 254 -16.63 9.97 16.02
#